data_AF-A0A5P1ES84-F1
#
_entry.id   AF-A0A5P1ES84-F1
#
_cell.length_a   1.000
_cell.length_b   1.000
_cell.length_c   1.000
_cell.angle_alpha   90.00
_cell.angle_beta   90.00
_cell.angle_gamma   90.00
#
_symmetry.space_group_name_H-M   'P 1'
#
loop_
_entity.id
_entity.type
_entity.pdbx_description
1 polymer ?
#
loop_
_entity_poly.entity_id
_entity_poly.type
_entity_poly.pdbx_seq_one_letter_code
_entity_poly.pdbx_strand_id
1 'polypeptide(L)'
;MVNCGGSCAESEDGKSDGKLVMEETLRAMSEVFGGDGRLWVLDLGLKEEDSCVALTGRRPDSYEWKGKMVKGLKGFVDMWWAFQGDKRDPQD
;
A
#
# COMPACT_ATOMS: atom_id res chain seq x y z
N MET A 1 6.57 -6.98 -3.46
CA MET A 1 5.22 -6.83 -2.91
C MET A 1 5.31 -7.14 -1.43
N VAL A 2 4.71 -6.32 -0.58
CA VAL A 2 4.80 -6.43 0.89
C VAL A 2 3.40 -6.23 1.46
N ASN A 3 2.96 -7.10 2.37
CA ASN A 3 1.77 -6.85 3.18
C ASN A 3 2.18 -5.90 4.29
N CYS A 4 1.52 -4.75 4.40
CA CYS A 4 1.87 -3.70 5.36
C CYS A 4 1.00 -3.77 6.62
N GLY A 5 0.07 -4.72 6.71
CA GLY A 5 -0.88 -4.83 7.82
C GLY A 5 -1.86 -3.64 7.85
N GLY A 6 -2.49 -3.47 9.01
CA GLY A 6 -3.42 -2.40 9.34
C GLY A 6 -3.56 -2.31 10.86
N SER A 7 -4.59 -1.64 11.35
CA SER A 7 -4.88 -1.42 12.78
C SER A 7 -4.97 -2.71 13.61
N CYS A 8 -5.34 -3.85 13.00
CA CYS A 8 -5.41 -5.14 13.69
C CYS A 8 -4.05 -5.83 13.90
N ALA A 9 -2.95 -5.27 13.38
CA ALA A 9 -1.62 -5.82 13.62
C ALA A 9 -1.13 -5.46 15.03
N GLU A 10 -0.72 -6.46 15.81
CA GLU A 10 -0.06 -6.23 17.09
C GLU A 10 1.33 -5.61 16.87
N SER A 11 1.65 -4.56 17.63
CA SER A 11 2.99 -4.01 17.66
C SER A 11 3.92 -4.85 18.55
N GLU A 12 5.18 -5.02 18.13
CA GLU A 12 6.18 -5.76 18.90
C GLU A 12 6.45 -5.14 20.28
N ASP A 13 6.32 -3.83 20.40
CA ASP A 13 6.57 -3.10 21.64
C ASP A 13 5.32 -2.86 22.49
N GLY A 14 4.14 -3.28 21.99
CA GLY A 14 2.82 -3.12 22.62
C GLY A 14 2.42 -1.66 22.87
N LYS A 15 3.23 -0.70 22.39
CA LYS A 15 3.07 0.75 22.61
C LYS A 15 2.69 1.48 21.33
N SER A 16 3.05 0.92 20.18
CA SER A 16 2.69 1.48 18.88
C SER A 16 1.36 0.91 18.38
N ASP A 17 0.59 1.75 17.69
CA ASP A 17 -0.65 1.37 17.02
C ASP A 17 -0.31 0.68 15.68
N GLY A 18 -0.93 -0.46 15.37
CA GLY A 18 -0.69 -1.20 14.12
C GLY A 18 -0.88 -0.34 12.87
N LYS A 19 -1.78 0.63 12.95
CA LYS A 19 -1.99 1.64 11.90
C LYS A 19 -0.77 2.54 11.72
N LEU A 20 -0.20 3.04 12.82
CA LEU A 20 0.99 3.90 12.77
C LEU A 20 2.18 3.14 12.16
N VAL A 21 2.36 1.88 12.54
CA VAL A 21 3.42 1.01 11.98
C VAL A 21 3.23 0.80 10.48
N MET A 22 1.99 0.58 10.02
CA MET A 22 1.67 0.51 8.60
C MET A 22 2.02 1.81 7.86
N GLU A 23 1.61 2.96 8.40
CA GLU A 23 1.88 4.28 7.80
C GLU A 23 3.39 4.58 7.72
N GLU A 24 4.15 4.29 8.78
CA GLU A 24 5.61 4.46 8.81
C GLU A 24 6.30 3.50 7.83
N THR A 25 5.82 2.27 7.71
CA THR A 25 6.33 1.29 6.73
C THR A 25 6.14 1.80 5.30
N LEU A 26 4.94 2.30 4.96
CA LEU A 26 4.68 2.86 3.63
C LEU A 26 5.54 4.10 3.36
N ARG A 27 5.76 4.97 4.35
CA ARG A 27 6.65 6.13 4.23
C ARG A 27 8.09 5.70 3.95
N ALA A 28 8.63 4.76 4.74
CA ALA A 28 9.97 4.23 4.53
C ALA A 28 10.13 3.56 3.15
N MET A 29 9.12 2.79 2.71
CA MET A 29 9.12 2.22 1.36
C MET A 29 9.08 3.30 0.28
N SER A 30 8.34 4.40 0.49
CA SER A 30 8.26 5.51 -0.47
C SER A 30 9.59 6.24 -0.58
N GLU A 31 10.31 6.45 0.52
CA GLU A 31 11.64 7.07 0.51
C GLU A 31 12.66 6.24 -0.27
N VAL A 32 12.64 4.91 -0.11
CA VAL A 32 13.59 4.00 -0.76
C VAL A 32 13.22 3.71 -2.22
N PHE A 33 11.93 3.55 -2.53
CA PHE A 33 11.46 3.04 -3.83
C PHE A 33 10.70 4.07 -4.67
N GLY A 34 10.30 5.21 -4.10
CA GLY A 34 9.44 6.20 -4.78
C GLY A 34 10.07 6.88 -5.99
N GLY A 35 11.41 6.96 -6.06
CA GLY A 35 12.15 7.54 -7.18
C GLY A 35 12.10 6.68 -8.45
N ASP A 36 12.79 5.55 -8.43
CA ASP A 36 13.00 4.70 -9.63
C ASP A 36 11.83 3.73 -9.92
N GLY A 37 10.93 3.54 -8.96
CA GLY A 37 9.89 2.53 -9.03
C GLY A 37 8.74 2.82 -8.08
N ARG A 38 7.93 3.83 -8.43
CA ARG A 38 6.68 4.25 -7.76
C ARG A 38 6.10 3.19 -6.82
N LEU A 39 5.85 3.58 -5.58
CA LEU A 39 5.13 2.73 -4.63
C LEU A 39 3.63 2.74 -4.97
N TRP A 40 3.05 1.56 -5.18
CA TRP A 40 1.63 1.37 -5.41
C TRP A 40 1.02 0.66 -4.20
N VAL A 41 -0.14 1.10 -3.76
CA VAL A 41 -0.84 0.55 -2.60
C VAL A 41 -2.20 0.05 -3.05
N LEU A 42 -2.61 -1.09 -2.49
CA LEU A 42 -3.94 -1.64 -2.58
C LEU A 42 -4.48 -1.80 -1.17
N ASP A 43 -5.57 -1.10 -0.88
CA ASP A 43 -6.32 -1.30 0.35
C ASP A 43 -7.16 -2.58 0.20
N LEU A 44 -6.95 -3.52 1.11
CA LEU A 44 -7.70 -4.78 1.16
C LEU A 44 -8.97 -4.67 2.01
N GLY A 45 -9.09 -3.55 2.72
CA GLY A 45 -10.19 -3.23 3.61
C GLY A 45 -11.55 -3.19 2.94
N LEU A 46 -12.45 -4.07 3.37
CA LEU A 46 -13.89 -3.85 3.25
C LEU A 46 -14.41 -3.45 4.63
N LYS A 47 -15.01 -2.25 4.75
CA LYS A 47 -15.55 -1.68 6.00
C LYS A 47 -14.47 -1.25 7.02
N GLU A 48 -14.36 -1.95 8.15
CA GLU A 48 -13.53 -1.59 9.32
C GLU A 48 -12.10 -2.11 9.25
N GLU A 49 -11.80 -2.99 8.28
CA GLU A 49 -10.44 -3.43 7.98
C GLU A 49 -9.70 -2.34 7.20
N ASP A 50 -8.49 -1.99 7.61
CA ASP A 50 -7.62 -1.01 6.96
C ASP A 50 -6.30 -1.64 6.46
N SER A 51 -6.26 -2.98 6.37
CA SER A 51 -5.07 -3.68 5.89
C SER A 51 -4.73 -3.31 4.45
N CYS A 52 -3.44 -3.12 4.14
CA CYS A 52 -3.00 -2.79 2.79
C CYS A 52 -1.79 -3.63 2.31
N VAL A 53 -1.63 -3.68 0.99
CA VAL A 53 -0.50 -4.31 0.31
C VAL A 53 0.22 -3.28 -0.56
N ALA A 54 1.54 -3.25 -0.47
CA ALA A 54 2.40 -2.39 -1.25
C ALA A 54 3.14 -3.14 -2.37
N LEU A 55 3.24 -2.52 -3.54
CA LEU A 55 3.98 -2.99 -4.70
C LEU A 55 4.96 -1.91 -5.15
N THR A 56 6.26 -2.25 -5.18
CA THR A 56 7.32 -1.38 -5.69
C THR A 56 7.57 -1.65 -7.17
N GLY A 57 8.10 -0.65 -7.88
CA GLY A 57 8.49 -0.78 -9.29
C GLY A 57 7.41 -0.31 -10.27
N ARG A 58 7.63 -0.58 -11.56
CA ARG A 58 6.65 -0.26 -12.60
C ARG A 58 5.46 -1.20 -12.49
N ARG A 59 4.26 -0.62 -12.48
CA ARG A 59 3.02 -1.38 -12.56
C ARG A 59 2.89 -2.02 -13.95
N PRO A 60 2.47 -3.30 -14.04
CA PRO A 60 2.11 -3.91 -15.31
C PRO A 60 1.01 -3.11 -16.02
N ASP A 61 0.91 -3.27 -17.34
CA ASP A 61 -0.25 -2.74 -18.08
C ASP A 61 -1.55 -3.33 -17.52
N SER A 62 -2.55 -2.46 -17.28
CA SER A 62 -3.82 -2.86 -16.67
C SER A 62 -4.56 -3.91 -17.50
N TYR A 63 -4.53 -3.78 -18.83
CA TYR A 63 -5.28 -4.67 -19.71
C TYR A 63 -4.62 -6.05 -19.77
N GLU A 64 -3.30 -6.10 -19.94
CA GLU A 64 -2.53 -7.34 -19.89
C GLU A 64 -2.67 -8.05 -18.53
N TRP A 65 -2.62 -7.28 -17.44
CA TRP A 65 -2.76 -7.83 -16.09
C TRP A 65 -4.14 -8.45 -15.87
N LYS A 66 -5.22 -7.74 -16.27
CA LYS A 66 -6.59 -8.29 -16.21
C LYS A 66 -6.77 -9.50 -17.12
N GLY A 67 -6.09 -9.56 -18.26
CA GLY A 67 -6.12 -10.71 -19.16
C GLY A 67 -5.64 -12.01 -18.50
N LYS A 68 -4.72 -11.92 -17.54
CA LYS A 68 -4.15 -13.06 -16.80
C LYS A 68 -4.90 -13.40 -15.50
N MET A 69 -5.87 -12.57 -15.09
CA MET A 69 -6.61 -12.72 -13.83
C MET A 69 -7.94 -13.48 -14.01
N VAL A 70 -8.32 -14.26 -13.00
CA VAL A 70 -9.67 -14.85 -12.90
C VAL A 70 -10.72 -13.73 -12.76
N LYS A 71 -11.95 -13.97 -13.24
CA LYS A 71 -13.02 -12.94 -13.33
C LYS A 71 -13.21 -12.16 -12.02
N GLY A 72 -13.19 -12.84 -10.88
CA GLY A 72 -13.38 -12.22 -9.55
C GLY A 72 -12.24 -11.30 -9.11
N LEU A 73 -11.03 -11.44 -9.65
CA LEU A 73 -9.87 -10.65 -9.24
C LEU A 73 -9.57 -9.45 -10.16
N LYS A 74 -10.25 -9.36 -11.31
CA LYS A 74 -10.01 -8.28 -12.30
C LYS A 74 -10.26 -6.88 -11.74
N GLY A 75 -11.20 -6.74 -10.79
CA GLY A 75 -11.52 -5.45 -10.15
C GLY A 75 -10.37 -4.88 -9.33
N PHE A 76 -9.59 -5.73 -8.65
CA PHE A 76 -8.46 -5.29 -7.83
C PHE A 76 -7.34 -4.64 -8.64
N VAL A 77 -7.23 -4.93 -9.95
CA VAL A 77 -6.19 -4.32 -10.81
C VAL A 77 -6.33 -2.80 -10.91
N ASP A 78 -7.57 -2.29 -10.87
CA ASP A 78 -7.85 -0.85 -10.96
C ASP A 78 -7.89 -0.15 -9.59
N MET A 79 -7.87 -0.91 -8.50
CA MET A 79 -7.91 -0.37 -7.13
C MET A 79 -6.54 0.05 -6.62
N TRP A 80 -5.45 -0.31 -7.32
CA TRP A 80 -4.11 0.14 -6.99
C TRP A 80 -3.96 1.64 -7.23
N TRP A 81 -3.49 2.36 -6.21
CA TRP A 81 -3.21 3.79 -6.28
C TRP A 81 -1.74 4.08 -5.97
N ALA A 82 -1.21 5.17 -6.53
CA ALA A 82 0.18 5.56 -6.29
C ALA A 82 0.28 6.22 -4.92
N PHE A 83 1.11 5.66 -4.04
CA PHE A 83 1.36 6.24 -2.73
C PHE A 83 2.10 7.57 -2.88
N GLN A 84 1.43 8.64 -2.48
CA GLN A 84 2.03 9.94 -2.33
C GLN A 84 2.48 10.02 -0.88
N GLY A 85 3.74 9.62 -0.62
CA GLY A 85 4.35 9.88 0.69
C GLY A 85 4.12 11.34 1.07
N ASP A 86 3.87 11.58 2.36
CA ASP A 86 3.55 12.91 2.86
C ASP A 86 4.48 13.98 2.27
N LYS A 87 3.93 14.82 1.39
CA LYS A 87 4.38 16.20 1.24
C LYS A 87 3.64 17.08 2.25
N ARG A 88 3.49 16.63 3.49
CA ARG A 88 3.19 17.56 4.57
C ARG A 88 4.50 18.23 4.91
N ASP A 89 4.75 19.38 4.29
CA ASP A 89 5.69 20.35 4.86
C ASP A 89 5.30 20.51 6.34
N PRO A 90 6.25 20.35 7.28
CA PRO A 90 5.99 20.58 8.69
C PRO A 90 5.94 22.10 8.93
N GLN A 91 4.90 22.78 8.42
CA GLN A 91 4.46 24.13 8.85
C GLN A 91 3.25 24.61 8.03
N ASP A 92 2.07 24.61 8.66
CA ASP A 92 1.17 25.77 8.75
C ASP A 92 0.35 25.68 10.04
#